data_AF-A0A5C6XMW2-F1
#
_entry.id   AF-A0A5C6XMW2-F1
#
_cell.length_a   1.000
_cell.length_b   1.000
_cell.length_c   1.000
_cell.angle_alpha   90.00
_cell.angle_beta   90.00
_cell.angle_gamma   90.00
#
_symmetry.space_group_name_H-M   'P 1'
#
loop_
_entity.id
_entity.type
_entity.pdbx_description
1 polymer ?
#
loop_
_entity_poly.entity_id
_entity_poly.type
_entity_poly.pdbx_seq_one_letter_code
_entity_poly.pdbx_strand_id
1 'polypeptide(L)' 'MYWVLDKKKDEPLIFGSIPVMEKQLGYKKRSLSVHFSEKKETSFIDENYRIERTDLIRTVRE' A
#
# COMPACT_ATOMS: atom_id res chain seq x y z
N MET A 1 5.46 -3.96 -4.39
CA MET A 1 5.76 -2.93 -3.36
C MET A 1 4.50 -2.10 -3.17
N TYR A 2 4.35 -1.39 -2.05
CA TYR A 2 3.13 -0.62 -1.76
C TYR A 2 3.50 0.84 -1.54
N TRP A 3 2.91 1.72 -2.33
CA TRP A 3 3.00 3.16 -2.15
C TRP A 3 1.79 3.63 -1.35
N VAL A 4 2.02 4.41 -0.31
CA VAL A 4 0.99 4.90 0.60
C VAL A 4 1.13 6.40 0.69
N LEU A 5 0.07 7.14 0.37
CA LEU A 5 -0.02 8.57 0.59
C LEU A 5 -0.87 8.83 1.82
N ASP A 6 -0.28 9.45 2.84
CA ASP A 6 -0.99 9.97 3.99
C ASP A 6 -1.65 11.31 3.62
N LYS A 7 -2.99 11.36 3.64
CA LYS A 7 -3.74 12.57 3.24
C LYS A 7 -3.66 13.70 4.27
N LYS A 8 -3.23 13.42 5.50
CA LYS A 8 -3.12 14.42 6.58
C LYS A 8 -1.76 15.11 6.56
N LYS A 9 -0.72 14.36 6.22
CA LYS A 9 0.67 14.84 6.25
C LYS A 9 1.24 15.14 4.88
N ASP A 10 0.54 14.72 3.81
CA ASP A 10 1.05 14.78 2.43
C ASP A 10 2.39 14.04 2.27
N GLU A 11 2.65 13.06 3.14
CA GLU A 11 3.90 12.29 3.16
C GLU A 11 3.71 10.95 2.44
N PRO A 12 4.51 10.68 1.39
CA PRO A 12 4.52 9.37 0.74
C PRO A 12 5.36 8.38 1.55
N LEU A 13 4.76 7.24 1.86
CA LEU A 13 5.37 6.10 2.55
C LEU A 13 5.46 4.92 1.58
N ILE A 14 6.56 4.17 1.66
CA ILE A 14 6.76 2.97 0.84
C ILE A 14 6.91 1.76 1.75
N PHE A 15 6.10 0.74 1.50
CA PHE A 15 6.15 -0.52 2.22
C PHE A 15 6.50 -1.69 1.32
N GLY A 16 7.41 -2.54 1.79
CA GLY A 16 7.79 -3.78 1.09
C GLY A 16 6.74 -4.88 1.22
N SER A 17 5.87 -4.81 2.24
CA SER A 17 4.91 -5.86 2.55
C SER A 17 3.68 -5.32 3.30
N ILE A 18 2.52 -5.94 3.05
CA ILE A 18 1.25 -5.64 3.74
C ILE A 18 1.37 -5.71 5.27
N PRO A 19 1.95 -6.75 5.90
CA PRO A 19 1.99 -6.83 7.36
C PRO A 19 2.79 -5.70 8.03
N VAL A 20 3.82 -5.16 7.37
CA VAL A 20 4.59 -4.01 7.87
C VAL A 20 3.75 -2.75 7.79
N MET A 21 3.08 -2.54 6.65
CA MET A 21 2.16 -1.43 6.42
C MET A 21 1.03 -1.42 7.45
N GLU A 22 0.41 -2.57 7.72
CA GLU A 22 -0.66 -2.70 8.72
C GLU A 22 -0.19 -2.35 10.13
N LYS A 23 1.01 -2.80 10.51
CA LYS A 23 1.59 -2.50 11.82
C LYS A 23 1.89 -1.01 11.99
N GLN A 24 2.34 -0.34 10.93
CA GLN A 24 2.70 1.09 10.96
C GLN A 24 1.49 2.02 10.90
N LEU A 25 0.51 1.69 10.05
CA LEU A 25 -0.68 2.52 9.81
C LEU A 25 -1.84 2.19 10.77
N GLY A 26 -1.73 1.12 11.56
CA GLY A 26 -2.77 0.70 12.50
C GLY A 26 -3.96 -0.01 11.86
N TYR A 27 -3.82 -0.51 10.64
CA TYR A 27 -4.85 -1.31 9.98
C TYR A 27 -4.94 -2.72 10.58
N LYS A 28 -6.16 -3.27 10.61
CA LYS A 28 -6.35 -4.67 11.00
C LYS A 28 -5.85 -5.59 9.91
N LYS A 29 -5.07 -6.61 10.29
CA LYS A 29 -4.39 -7.61 9.45
C LYS A 29 -5.21 -8.21 8.29
N ARG A 30 -6.54 -8.20 8.46
CA ARG A 30 -7.50 -8.80 7.53
C ARG A 30 -7.96 -7.82 6.46
N SER A 31 -8.00 -6.51 6.72
CA SER A 31 -8.53 -5.53 5.76
C SER A 31 -7.62 -5.44 4.53
N LEU A 32 -6.35 -5.07 4.69
CA LEU A 32 -5.47 -4.87 3.54
C LEU A 32 -5.13 -6.20 2.86
N SER A 33 -4.97 -7.28 3.64
CA SER A 33 -4.75 -8.61 3.07
C SER A 33 -5.92 -9.09 2.20
N VAL A 34 -7.19 -8.86 2.60
CA VAL A 34 -8.35 -9.22 1.77
C VAL A 34 -8.34 -8.43 0.46
N HIS A 35 -8.10 -7.12 0.51
CA HIS A 35 -8.07 -6.27 -0.69
C HIS A 35 -6.93 -6.67 -1.66
N PHE A 36 -5.70 -6.74 -1.17
CA PHE A 36 -4.52 -6.93 -2.04
C PHE A 36 -4.18 -8.40 -2.35
N SER A 37 -4.46 -9.35 -1.45
CA SER A 37 -4.19 -10.79 -1.69
C SER A 37 -5.40 -11.56 -2.20
N GLU A 38 -6.58 -11.40 -1.60
CA GLU A 38 -7.76 -12.20 -2.00
C GLU A 38 -8.46 -11.59 -3.22
N LYS A 39 -8.81 -10.30 -3.14
CA LYS A 39 -9.50 -9.58 -4.23
C LYS A 39 -8.57 -9.14 -5.35
N LYS A 40 -7.24 -9.23 -5.13
CA LYS A 40 -6.19 -8.79 -6.06
C LYS A 40 -6.36 -7.34 -6.52
N GLU A 41 -6.90 -6.49 -5.65
CA GLU A 41 -7.02 -5.07 -5.93
C GLU A 41 -5.64 -4.43 -6.01
N THR A 42 -5.49 -3.46 -6.90
CA THR A 42 -4.24 -2.71 -7.09
C THR A 42 -4.22 -1.42 -6.32
N SER A 43 -5.39 -0.90 -5.92
CA SER A 43 -5.53 0.35 -5.19
C SER A 43 -6.56 0.21 -4.07
N PHE A 44 -6.26 0.79 -2.91
CA PHE A 44 -7.16 0.91 -1.77
C PHE A 44 -7.15 2.36 -1.30
N ILE A 45 -8.32 3.00 -1.28
CA ILE A 45 -8.45 4.40 -0.86
C ILE A 45 -9.40 4.44 0.32
N ASP A 46 -8.94 5.06 1.40
CA ASP A 46 -9.71 5.32 2.60
C ASP A 46 -9.78 6.83 2.86
N GLU A 47 -10.43 7.23 3.95
CA GLU A 47 -10.51 8.63 4.37
C GLU A 47 -9.13 9.21 4.72
N ASN A 48 -8.26 8.38 5.31
CA ASN A 48 -6.96 8.83 5.82
C ASN A 48 -5.79 8.54 4.86
N TYR A 49 -5.85 7.44 4.11
CA TYR A 49 -4.72 6.94 3.32
C TYR A 49 -5.15 6.54 1.91
N ARG A 50 -4.23 6.69 0.96
CA ARG A 50 -4.33 6.12 -0.39
C ARG A 50 -3.18 5.14 -0.58
N ILE A 51 -3.50 3.87 -0.83
CA ILE A 51 -2.55 2.78 -0.93
C ILE A 51 -2.62 2.21 -2.34
N GLU A 52 -1.49 2.17 -3.04
CA GLU A 52 -1.39 1.59 -4.37
C GLU A 52 -0.29 0.54 -4.41
N ARG A 53 -0.64 -0.64 -4.90
CA ARG A 53 0.32 -1.68 -5.22
C ARG A 53 1.05 -1.22 -6.47
N THR A 54 2.31 -0.86 -6.30
CA THR A 54 3.19 -0.57 -7.43
C THR A 54 3.97 -1.84 -7.76
N ASP A 55 3.84 -2.28 -9.00
CA ASP A 55 4.78 -3.20 -9.60
C ASP A 55 6.04 -2.41 -9.92
N LEU A 56 7.15 -2.83 -9.32
CA LEU A 56 8.47 -2.29 -9.65
C LEU A 56 8.77 -2.70 -11.09
N ILE A 57 8.38 -1.86 -12.05
CA ILE A 57 8.86 -1.98 -13.41
C ILE A 57 10.34 -1.63 -13.34
N ARG A 58 11.17 -2.67 -13.30
CA ARG A 58 12.62 -2.54 -13.42
C ARG A 58 12.88 -2.14 -14.87
N THR A 59 12.87 -0.84 -15.17
CA THR A 59 13.38 -0.37 -16.46
C THR A 59 14.90 -0.56 -16.40
N VAL A 60 15.37 -1.69 -16.91
CA VAL A 60 16.76 -1.84 -17.31
C VAL A 60 16.92 -0.86 -18.48
N ARG A 61 17.62 0.25 -18.24
CA ARG A 61 18.14 1.05 -19.35
C ARG A 61 19.33 0.26 -19.90
N GLU A 62 19.11 -0.45 -21.01
CA GLU A 62 20.19 -0.91 -21.90
C GLU A 62 20.73 0.27 -22.70
#